data_AF-A0A352V1P9-F1
#
_entry.id   AF-A0A352V1P9-F1
#
_cell.length_a   1.000
_cell.length_b   1.000
_cell.length_c   1.000
_cell.angle_alpha   90.00
_cell.angle_beta   90.00
_cell.angle_gamma   90.00
#
_symmetry.space_group_name_H-M   'P 1'
#
loop_
_entity.id
_entity.type
_entity.pdbx_description
1 polymer ?
#
loop_
_entity_poly.entity_id
_entity_poly.type
_entity_poly.pdbx_seq_one_letter_code
_entity_poly.pdbx_strand_id
1 'polypeptide(L)'
;MATLLLSAAGAAIGSGFGGSVLGLTGAVIGRAVGATLGRVIDQRLLGAGAEAVEMGRVERFRLMGASEGTALAQVYGRTRVAGQVIWATRFLETASKSGGGKGASRPKVTSYSYSLSLALALCEGAVGGIGRIWADGVEIRPSDLNLRLYHGTEDQLPDPKIAAVEGTDRAPAYRGIAYVVIEDLELAPYGNRVPQLSFEVIRLAQRDLAAAVGDLAQAVRAVALIPGTGEYALATTKVHYADGDAATVSANVNSGSGRSDLETSLDQLETELPRVGSVSLVVSWFGDDLRCGQCQIRPKVEQAQLEGAGMAWHVAGLKREDAVEVARVDGRQIYGGTPADGAVIEAIAELKRRGQEVMFYPFILMEQLPGNALPDPWTGAEGQPPLPWRGRITLNAAPGMPGSADGTAAAAAEVADFLGTAMPEHFEWREGRMRYDGPDEWRYRRFILHYAHLCAVAGGVDAFCIGSEMRGLTQIRGAGHSFPAVEALRQLAAEVRAILGPETRISYAADWSEYFGYHVEGDVYFHLDALWADPNIDFVGIDNYMPLSDWREGESHADVDWGSLYRLDYLMANVEGGEGYDWYYDSAEAARLQRRRAITDGAHQEPWVFRYKDLRGWWSHQHHDRIGGVRQ
;
A
#
# COMPACT_ATOMS: atom_id res chain seq x y z
N MET A 1 -15.87 -17.98 -44.38
CA MET A 1 -16.45 -18.53 -45.61
C MET A 1 -16.45 -20.08 -45.65
N ALA A 2 -16.61 -20.75 -44.49
CA ALA A 2 -16.84 -22.21 -44.41
C ALA A 2 -18.22 -22.54 -43.79
N THR A 3 -19.00 -21.52 -43.42
CA THR A 3 -20.32 -21.61 -42.77
C THR A 3 -21.50 -21.68 -43.74
N LEU A 4 -21.27 -21.51 -45.04
CA LEU A 4 -22.31 -21.43 -46.08
C LEU A 4 -22.41 -22.67 -46.98
N LEU A 5 -21.48 -23.63 -46.88
CA LEU A 5 -21.38 -24.80 -47.77
C LEU A 5 -21.93 -26.11 -47.18
N LEU A 6 -22.29 -26.14 -45.90
CA LEU A 6 -22.87 -27.34 -45.24
C LEU A 6 -24.38 -27.24 -44.99
N SER A 7 -25.01 -26.10 -45.30
CA SER A 7 -26.47 -25.90 -45.17
C SER A 7 -27.27 -26.48 -46.35
N ALA A 8 -26.61 -27.00 -47.39
CA ALA A 8 -27.27 -27.39 -48.64
C ALA A 8 -27.54 -28.92 -48.81
N ALA A 9 -27.16 -29.77 -47.85
CA ALA A 9 -27.28 -31.23 -47.99
C ALA A 9 -28.34 -31.91 -47.09
N GLY A 10 -29.15 -31.16 -46.34
CA GLY A 10 -30.06 -31.71 -45.31
C GLY A 10 -31.55 -31.48 -45.54
N ALA A 11 -31.98 -31.19 -46.77
CA ALA A 11 -33.37 -30.83 -47.09
C ALA A 11 -34.02 -31.84 -48.05
N ALA A 12 -34.21 -33.08 -47.59
CA ALA A 12 -35.13 -34.05 -48.17
C ALA A 12 -35.37 -35.18 -47.16
N ILE A 13 -36.64 -35.54 -46.93
CA ILE A 13 -37.19 -36.60 -46.03
C ILE A 13 -37.71 -36.04 -44.69
N GLY A 14 -39.05 -36.00 -44.54
CA GLY A 14 -39.69 -35.90 -43.21
C GLY A 14 -41.06 -35.24 -43.11
N SER A 15 -41.94 -35.34 -44.12
CA SER A 15 -43.35 -34.97 -43.99
C SER A 15 -44.18 -36.09 -43.35
N GLY A 16 -44.87 -35.80 -42.23
CA GLY A 16 -46.07 -36.52 -41.79
C GLY A 16 -45.92 -37.41 -40.56
N PHE A 17 -46.24 -36.87 -39.37
CA PHE A 17 -47.05 -37.47 -38.28
C PHE A 17 -47.12 -36.48 -37.11
N GLY A 18 -48.31 -35.94 -36.81
CA GLY A 18 -48.58 -35.06 -35.66
C GLY A 18 -49.54 -35.72 -34.68
N GLY A 19 -49.32 -35.55 -33.37
CA GLY A 19 -50.22 -36.03 -32.32
C GLY A 19 -49.67 -35.82 -30.89
N SER A 20 -49.78 -34.59 -30.40
CA SER A 20 -49.72 -34.10 -28.99
C SER A 20 -48.89 -34.88 -27.96
N VAL A 21 -47.92 -34.19 -27.36
CA VAL A 21 -46.82 -34.66 -26.47
C VAL A 21 -45.57 -34.98 -27.29
N LEU A 22 -44.54 -34.12 -27.18
CA LEU A 22 -43.14 -34.42 -27.52
C LEU A 22 -42.91 -35.37 -28.72
N GLY A 23 -43.43 -35.00 -29.89
CA GLY A 23 -43.33 -35.80 -31.12
C GLY A 23 -42.26 -35.28 -32.07
N LEU A 24 -41.00 -35.52 -31.73
CA LEU A 24 -39.82 -35.29 -32.57
C LEU A 24 -39.86 -36.17 -33.83
N THR A 25 -39.56 -35.61 -35.01
CA THR A 25 -38.75 -36.34 -36.01
C THR A 25 -37.79 -35.41 -36.73
N GLY A 26 -36.50 -35.56 -36.37
CA GLY A 26 -35.38 -35.66 -37.31
C GLY A 26 -34.93 -34.42 -38.07
N ALA A 27 -34.10 -33.59 -37.43
CA ALA A 27 -32.88 -32.96 -37.99
C ALA A 27 -32.53 -31.60 -37.34
N VAL A 28 -32.35 -31.56 -36.01
CA VAL A 28 -31.52 -30.52 -35.35
C VAL A 28 -30.70 -31.18 -34.24
N ILE A 29 -29.90 -32.19 -34.61
CA ILE A 29 -28.75 -32.62 -33.80
C ILE A 29 -27.60 -31.72 -34.22
N GLY A 30 -27.40 -30.64 -33.46
CA GLY A 30 -26.37 -29.64 -33.78
C GLY A 30 -26.48 -28.30 -33.04
N ARG A 31 -27.47 -28.14 -32.15
CA ARG A 31 -27.60 -26.97 -31.26
C ARG A 31 -27.98 -27.30 -29.82
N ALA A 32 -27.89 -28.58 -29.41
CA ALA A 32 -28.37 -29.07 -28.13
C ALA A 32 -27.27 -29.57 -27.17
N VAL A 33 -25.99 -29.21 -27.38
CA VAL A 33 -24.90 -29.56 -26.44
C VAL A 33 -24.35 -28.32 -25.68
N GLY A 34 -24.54 -27.10 -26.20
CA GLY A 34 -24.05 -25.88 -25.56
C GLY A 34 -25.02 -25.22 -24.56
N ALA A 35 -26.33 -25.42 -24.72
CA ALA A 35 -27.36 -24.75 -23.90
C ALA A 35 -27.80 -25.56 -22.66
N THR A 36 -27.49 -26.85 -22.62
CA THR A 36 -27.82 -27.76 -21.52
C THR A 36 -26.72 -27.86 -20.45
N LEU A 37 -25.46 -27.51 -20.75
CA LEU A 37 -24.39 -27.51 -19.74
C LEU A 37 -24.42 -26.27 -18.82
N GLY A 38 -24.77 -25.09 -19.35
CA GLY A 38 -24.81 -23.85 -18.55
C GLY A 38 -25.87 -23.87 -17.45
N ARG A 39 -27.10 -24.33 -17.79
CA ARG A 39 -28.21 -24.42 -16.82
C ARG A 39 -27.98 -25.42 -15.70
N VAL A 40 -27.23 -26.50 -15.94
CA VAL A 40 -26.98 -27.54 -14.93
C VAL A 40 -25.96 -27.08 -13.88
N ILE A 41 -25.08 -26.13 -14.23
CA ILE A 41 -24.12 -25.54 -13.28
C ILE A 41 -24.84 -24.54 -12.36
N ASP A 42 -25.68 -23.66 -12.92
CA ASP A 42 -26.43 -22.68 -12.13
C ASP A 42 -27.46 -23.33 -11.19
N GLN A 43 -28.12 -24.43 -11.60
CA GLN A 43 -29.05 -25.17 -10.74
C GLN A 43 -28.38 -25.97 -9.61
N ARG A 44 -27.10 -26.36 -9.77
CA ARG A 44 -26.35 -27.04 -8.70
C ARG A 44 -25.76 -26.07 -7.68
N LEU A 45 -25.59 -24.79 -8.03
CA LEU A 45 -25.10 -23.74 -7.14
C LEU A 45 -26.19 -23.09 -6.27
N LEU A 46 -27.45 -23.05 -6.73
CA LEU A 46 -28.53 -22.33 -6.04
C LEU A 46 -29.48 -23.19 -5.18
N GLY A 47 -29.39 -24.52 -5.25
CA GLY A 47 -30.29 -25.42 -4.52
C GLY A 47 -31.74 -25.38 -5.03
N ALA A 48 -32.61 -26.26 -4.49
CA ALA A 48 -33.97 -26.50 -5.01
C ALA A 48 -35.01 -25.40 -4.69
N GLY A 49 -34.59 -24.15 -4.53
CA GLY A 49 -35.44 -23.01 -4.17
C GLY A 49 -35.46 -21.92 -5.23
N ALA A 50 -36.49 -21.95 -6.08
CA ALA A 50 -36.87 -20.96 -7.10
C ALA A 50 -36.13 -21.00 -8.47
N GLU A 51 -36.90 -20.70 -9.52
CA GLU A 51 -36.44 -20.57 -10.91
C GLU A 51 -35.40 -19.45 -11.04
N ALA A 52 -34.30 -19.71 -11.75
CA ALA A 52 -33.26 -18.72 -11.98
C ALA A 52 -33.81 -17.55 -12.82
N VAL A 53 -33.89 -16.37 -12.20
CA VAL A 53 -34.15 -15.09 -12.90
C VAL A 53 -32.93 -14.75 -13.74
N GLU A 54 -33.11 -14.24 -14.96
CA GLU A 54 -32.00 -13.73 -15.77
C GLU A 54 -31.27 -12.61 -15.01
N MET A 55 -30.08 -12.92 -14.48
CA MET A 55 -29.25 -12.03 -13.68
C MET A 55 -27.92 -11.77 -14.40
N GLY A 56 -27.44 -10.53 -14.38
CA GLY A 56 -26.05 -10.21 -14.70
C GLY A 56 -25.62 -10.36 -16.17
N ARG A 57 -26.51 -10.13 -17.15
CA ARG A 57 -26.08 -10.08 -18.56
C ARG A 57 -25.01 -9.01 -18.72
N VAL A 58 -23.77 -9.44 -18.94
CA VAL A 58 -22.62 -8.55 -19.08
C VAL A 58 -22.83 -7.64 -20.29
N GLU A 59 -23.09 -6.37 -20.03
CA GLU A 59 -23.02 -5.34 -21.07
C GLU A 59 -21.55 -5.17 -21.46
N ARG A 60 -21.16 -5.84 -22.55
CA ARG A 60 -19.80 -5.72 -23.11
C ARG A 60 -19.49 -4.32 -23.64
N PHE A 61 -20.50 -3.48 -23.81
CA PHE A 61 -20.39 -2.08 -24.23
C PHE A 61 -21.21 -1.19 -23.30
N ARG A 62 -20.53 -0.42 -22.45
CA ARG A 62 -21.13 0.64 -21.63
C ARG A 62 -21.19 1.91 -22.49
N LEU A 63 -22.39 2.28 -22.96
CA LEU A 63 -22.60 3.45 -23.82
C LEU A 63 -23.31 4.56 -23.05
N MET A 64 -22.87 5.79 -23.28
CA MET A 64 -23.49 7.00 -22.73
C MET A 64 -24.86 7.21 -23.40
N GLY A 65 -25.91 7.27 -22.59
CA GLY A 65 -27.29 7.48 -23.04
C GLY A 65 -27.77 8.90 -22.85
N ALA A 66 -28.88 9.25 -23.51
CA ALA A 66 -29.60 10.53 -23.33
C ALA A 66 -31.13 10.35 -23.35
N SER A 67 -31.62 9.11 -23.32
CA SER A 67 -33.05 8.79 -23.36
C SER A 67 -33.71 8.92 -21.98
N GLU A 68 -34.97 9.34 -21.97
CA GLU A 68 -35.83 9.21 -20.80
C GLU A 68 -36.25 7.73 -20.62
N GLY A 69 -36.37 7.28 -19.36
CA GLY A 69 -36.78 5.91 -19.01
C GLY A 69 -35.65 4.91 -18.76
N THR A 70 -34.38 5.31 -18.91
CA THR A 70 -33.22 4.52 -18.47
C THR A 70 -33.18 4.46 -16.94
N ALA A 71 -32.94 3.27 -16.37
CA ALA A 71 -32.83 3.10 -14.92
C ALA A 71 -31.57 3.80 -14.36
N LEU A 72 -31.65 4.30 -13.13
CA LEU A 72 -30.47 4.79 -12.40
C LEU A 72 -29.60 3.61 -11.99
N ALA A 73 -28.30 3.73 -12.24
CA ALA A 73 -27.34 2.71 -11.82
C ALA A 73 -27.17 2.74 -10.29
N GLN A 74 -27.13 1.56 -9.68
CA GLN A 74 -26.68 1.38 -8.31
C GLN A 74 -25.32 0.68 -8.34
N VAL A 75 -24.30 1.28 -7.73
CA VAL A 75 -22.91 0.80 -7.79
C VAL A 75 -22.34 0.58 -6.40
N TYR A 76 -21.48 -0.42 -6.25
CA TYR A 76 -20.79 -0.72 -5.00
C TYR A 76 -19.29 -0.91 -5.30
N GLY A 77 -18.45 -0.28 -4.48
CA GLY A 77 -17.00 -0.26 -4.69
C GLY A 77 -16.59 0.65 -5.85
N ARG A 78 -15.53 0.24 -6.56
CA ARG A 78 -14.95 0.96 -7.70
C ARG A 78 -15.44 0.36 -9.03
N THR A 79 -16.30 1.09 -9.74
CA THR A 79 -16.93 0.60 -10.98
C THR A 79 -16.93 1.67 -12.07
N ARG A 80 -16.55 1.30 -13.29
CA ARG A 80 -16.69 2.18 -14.47
C ARG A 80 -18.15 2.32 -14.89
N VAL A 81 -18.72 3.50 -14.91
CA VAL A 81 -20.12 3.73 -15.33
C VAL A 81 -20.15 4.62 -16.56
N ALA A 82 -21.03 4.32 -17.51
CA ALA A 82 -21.33 5.24 -18.60
C ALA A 82 -22.27 6.33 -18.08
N GLY A 83 -21.96 7.60 -18.35
CA GLY A 83 -22.83 8.67 -17.92
C GLY A 83 -24.18 8.64 -18.64
N GLN A 84 -25.23 9.13 -18.00
CA GLN A 84 -26.51 9.41 -18.64
C GLN A 84 -26.69 10.93 -18.71
N VAL A 85 -26.87 11.48 -19.91
CA VAL A 85 -27.10 12.93 -20.09
C VAL A 85 -28.43 13.31 -19.43
N ILE A 86 -28.37 14.23 -18.46
CA ILE A 86 -29.54 14.76 -17.73
C ILE A 86 -29.78 16.25 -17.98
N TRP A 87 -28.78 16.96 -18.51
CA TRP A 87 -28.87 18.33 -18.97
C TRP A 87 -27.76 18.61 -19.98
N ALA A 88 -28.02 19.43 -20.99
CA ALA A 88 -27.03 19.90 -21.93
C ALA A 88 -27.45 21.25 -22.52
N THR A 89 -26.49 22.14 -22.74
CA THR A 89 -26.74 23.37 -23.49
C THR A 89 -26.85 23.09 -24.98
N ARG A 90 -27.33 24.08 -25.75
CA ARG A 90 -27.09 24.10 -27.20
C ARG A 90 -25.59 24.25 -27.48
N PHE A 91 -25.15 23.78 -28.66
CA PHE A 91 -23.78 24.00 -29.13
C PHE A 91 -23.48 25.49 -29.25
N LEU A 92 -22.32 25.91 -28.74
CA LEU A 92 -21.77 27.24 -28.92
C LEU A 92 -20.73 27.19 -30.04
N GLU A 93 -20.99 27.89 -31.14
CA GLU A 93 -20.07 27.98 -32.29
C GLU A 93 -19.17 29.22 -32.16
N THR A 94 -17.86 29.01 -32.26
CA THR A 94 -16.86 30.09 -32.32
C THR A 94 -16.17 30.08 -33.69
N ALA A 95 -16.25 31.20 -34.41
CA ALA A 95 -15.60 31.36 -35.71
C ALA A 95 -14.35 32.25 -35.60
N SER A 96 -13.17 31.71 -35.91
CA SER A 96 -11.91 32.47 -35.95
C SER A 96 -11.44 32.68 -37.40
N LYS A 97 -10.96 33.89 -37.72
CA LYS A 97 -10.49 34.25 -39.06
C LYS A 97 -8.99 34.51 -39.01
N SER A 98 -8.18 33.75 -39.74
CA SER A 98 -6.74 34.00 -39.88
C SER A 98 -6.38 34.31 -41.34
N GLY A 99 -5.57 35.36 -41.54
CA GLY A 99 -5.10 35.83 -42.85
C GLY A 99 -5.20 37.35 -43.04
N GLY A 100 -4.06 38.05 -43.07
CA GLY A 100 -3.99 39.50 -43.30
C GLY A 100 -2.62 40.12 -43.00
N GLY A 101 -1.52 39.61 -43.58
CA GLY A 101 -0.21 40.26 -43.54
C GLY A 101 0.04 41.05 -44.83
N LYS A 102 0.48 42.31 -44.74
CA LYS A 102 0.90 43.11 -45.91
C LYS A 102 2.09 42.43 -46.61
N GLY A 103 1.86 41.82 -47.78
CA GLY A 103 2.96 41.39 -48.65
C GLY A 103 2.68 40.16 -49.54
N ALA A 104 1.70 39.31 -49.21
CA ALA A 104 1.31 38.19 -50.08
C ALA A 104 -0.13 37.76 -49.83
N SER A 105 -0.88 37.51 -50.91
CA SER A 105 -2.26 37.01 -50.89
C SER A 105 -2.33 35.61 -50.25
N ARG A 106 -2.48 35.54 -48.93
CA ARG A 106 -2.91 34.30 -48.26
C ARG A 106 -4.45 34.24 -48.24
N PRO A 107 -5.07 33.10 -48.62
CA PRO A 107 -6.50 32.93 -48.51
C PRO A 107 -6.97 33.14 -47.06
N LYS A 108 -8.12 33.81 -46.90
CA LYS A 108 -8.75 34.01 -45.59
C LYS A 108 -9.35 32.68 -45.15
N VAL A 109 -8.77 32.03 -44.14
CA VAL A 109 -9.30 30.78 -43.58
C VAL A 109 -10.19 31.15 -42.40
N THR A 110 -11.45 30.71 -42.45
CA THR A 110 -12.36 30.76 -41.29
C THR A 110 -12.42 29.36 -40.69
N SER A 111 -11.97 29.20 -39.46
CA SER A 111 -12.13 27.95 -38.70
C SER A 111 -13.29 28.08 -37.72
N TYR A 112 -14.06 26.99 -37.58
CA TYR A 112 -15.16 26.87 -36.62
C TYR A 112 -14.75 25.90 -35.52
N SER A 113 -14.96 26.27 -34.26
CA SER A 113 -14.90 25.37 -33.11
C SER A 113 -16.26 25.36 -32.39
N TYR A 114 -16.55 24.24 -31.74
CA TYR A 114 -17.81 24.05 -31.02
C TYR A 114 -17.52 23.64 -29.58
N SER A 115 -18.27 24.20 -28.65
CA SER A 115 -18.29 23.75 -27.26
C SER A 115 -19.72 23.51 -26.77
N LEU A 116 -19.86 22.66 -25.74
CA LEU A 116 -21.12 22.53 -24.99
C LEU A 116 -20.86 22.38 -23.50
N SER A 117 -21.84 22.75 -22.68
CA SER A 117 -21.88 22.33 -21.29
C SER A 117 -22.89 21.18 -21.14
N LEU A 118 -22.55 20.17 -20.35
CA LEU A 118 -23.38 18.99 -20.13
C LEU A 118 -23.30 18.49 -18.69
N ALA A 119 -24.40 17.89 -18.22
CA ALA A 119 -24.46 17.16 -16.96
C ALA A 119 -24.76 15.68 -17.22
N LEU A 120 -24.00 14.81 -16.57
CA LEU A 120 -24.06 13.36 -16.71
C LEU A 120 -24.35 12.72 -15.35
N ALA A 121 -25.52 12.09 -15.21
CA ALA A 121 -25.83 11.25 -14.06
C ALA A 121 -24.97 9.99 -14.09
N LEU A 122 -24.45 9.60 -12.92
CA LEU A 122 -23.58 8.46 -12.75
C LEU A 122 -24.29 7.31 -12.03
N CYS A 123 -24.81 7.56 -10.83
CA CYS A 123 -25.48 6.54 -10.02
C CYS A 123 -26.35 7.18 -8.93
N GLU A 124 -27.18 6.36 -8.29
CA GLU A 124 -27.94 6.77 -7.11
C GLU A 124 -27.09 6.79 -5.83
N GLY A 125 -27.46 7.69 -4.91
CA GLY A 125 -26.86 7.86 -3.60
C GLY A 125 -25.49 8.53 -3.63
N ALA A 126 -24.94 8.75 -2.42
CA ALA A 126 -23.68 9.46 -2.31
C ALA A 126 -22.49 8.64 -2.86
N VAL A 127 -21.52 9.28 -3.50
CA VAL A 127 -20.26 8.65 -3.92
C VAL A 127 -19.11 9.23 -3.13
N GLY A 128 -18.06 8.44 -2.89
CA GLY A 128 -16.81 8.93 -2.34
C GLY A 128 -16.11 9.85 -3.34
N GLY A 129 -16.15 9.50 -4.62
CA GLY A 129 -15.57 10.32 -5.68
C GLY A 129 -15.61 9.64 -7.04
N ILE A 130 -14.88 10.24 -7.99
CA ILE A 130 -14.57 9.64 -9.29
C ILE A 130 -13.05 9.50 -9.43
N GLY A 131 -12.62 8.39 -10.03
CA GLY A 131 -11.22 8.12 -10.40
C GLY A 131 -10.96 8.50 -11.85
N ARG A 132 -10.58 7.50 -12.65
CA ARG A 132 -10.27 7.68 -14.07
C ARG A 132 -11.49 8.06 -14.93
N ILE A 133 -11.22 8.82 -15.99
CA ILE A 133 -12.21 9.29 -16.95
C ILE A 133 -11.79 8.84 -18.34
N TRP A 134 -12.75 8.36 -19.14
CA TRP A 134 -12.51 7.99 -20.52
C TRP A 134 -13.47 8.69 -21.47
N ALA A 135 -12.93 9.20 -22.57
CA ALA A 135 -13.68 9.72 -23.72
C ALA A 135 -13.44 8.79 -24.91
N ASP A 136 -14.52 8.26 -25.50
CA ASP A 136 -14.48 7.31 -26.62
C ASP A 136 -13.56 6.10 -26.40
N GLY A 137 -13.44 5.66 -25.14
CA GLY A 137 -12.60 4.53 -24.74
C GLY A 137 -11.15 4.88 -24.39
N VAL A 138 -10.70 6.11 -24.66
CA VAL A 138 -9.35 6.59 -24.34
C VAL A 138 -9.36 7.33 -23.00
N GLU A 139 -8.40 7.03 -22.14
CA GLU A 139 -8.27 7.69 -20.84
C GLU A 139 -7.83 9.15 -21.05
N ILE A 140 -8.49 10.07 -20.34
CA ILE A 140 -8.20 11.51 -20.40
C ILE A 140 -7.95 12.04 -19.00
N ARG A 141 -7.17 13.12 -18.90
CA ARG A 141 -6.88 13.75 -17.61
C ARG A 141 -8.10 14.52 -17.14
N PRO A 142 -8.50 14.39 -15.86
CA PRO A 142 -9.56 15.22 -15.31
C PRO A 142 -9.28 16.73 -15.44
N SER A 143 -8.01 17.15 -15.37
CA SER A 143 -7.59 18.55 -15.53
C SER A 143 -7.84 19.14 -16.92
N ASP A 144 -8.00 18.30 -17.93
CA ASP A 144 -8.30 18.74 -19.29
C ASP A 144 -9.80 19.11 -19.43
N LEU A 145 -10.61 18.83 -18.40
CA LEU A 145 -12.03 19.14 -18.34
C LEU A 145 -12.29 20.20 -17.26
N ASN A 146 -13.15 21.17 -17.56
CA ASN A 146 -13.76 22.00 -16.52
C ASN A 146 -14.92 21.21 -15.88
N LEU A 147 -14.56 20.24 -15.04
CA LEU A 147 -15.47 19.26 -14.46
C LEU A 147 -15.76 19.57 -12.99
N ARG A 148 -17.03 19.45 -12.60
CA ARG A 148 -17.48 19.46 -11.21
C ARG A 148 -18.24 18.18 -10.89
N LEU A 149 -17.86 17.50 -9.82
CA LEU A 149 -18.58 16.36 -9.27
C LEU A 149 -19.60 16.83 -8.23
N TYR A 150 -20.82 16.34 -8.36
CA TYR A 150 -21.84 16.38 -7.32
C TYR A 150 -21.96 14.98 -6.74
N HIS A 151 -21.74 14.88 -5.43
CA HIS A 151 -21.57 13.59 -4.77
C HIS A 151 -22.87 12.78 -4.69
N GLY A 152 -24.04 13.35 -4.95
CA GLY A 152 -25.31 12.66 -4.83
C GLY A 152 -25.87 12.63 -3.41
N THR A 153 -25.48 13.60 -2.58
CA THR A 153 -26.05 13.77 -1.25
C THR A 153 -27.46 14.37 -1.34
N GLU A 154 -28.24 14.21 -0.28
CA GLU A 154 -29.60 14.76 -0.22
C GLU A 154 -29.63 16.29 -0.01
N ASP A 155 -28.53 16.87 0.45
CA ASP A 155 -28.37 18.29 0.75
C ASP A 155 -27.67 19.09 -0.36
N GLN A 156 -27.24 18.44 -1.45
CA GLN A 156 -26.55 19.13 -2.54
C GLN A 156 -27.44 20.22 -3.18
N LEU A 157 -26.79 21.28 -3.65
CA LEU A 157 -27.40 22.45 -4.27
C LEU A 157 -27.32 22.38 -5.80
N PRO A 158 -28.17 23.12 -6.53
CA PRO A 158 -28.10 23.21 -7.99
C PRO A 158 -26.73 23.70 -8.49
N ASP A 159 -26.31 23.20 -9.65
CA ASP A 159 -25.04 23.61 -10.25
C ASP A 159 -25.08 25.07 -10.75
N PRO A 160 -24.02 25.88 -10.49
CA PRO A 160 -23.98 27.27 -10.91
C PRO A 160 -24.12 27.51 -12.42
N LYS A 161 -23.58 26.64 -13.29
CA LYS A 161 -23.74 26.75 -14.75
C LYS A 161 -25.17 26.48 -15.16
N ILE A 162 -25.75 25.42 -14.63
CA ILE A 162 -27.14 25.04 -14.90
C ILE A 162 -28.04 26.20 -14.44
N ALA A 163 -27.81 26.75 -13.24
CA ALA A 163 -28.53 27.92 -12.74
C ALA A 163 -28.32 29.19 -13.57
N ALA A 164 -27.12 29.43 -14.10
CA ALA A 164 -26.86 30.57 -14.96
C ALA A 164 -27.60 30.49 -16.30
N VAL A 165 -27.77 29.29 -16.85
CA VAL A 165 -28.45 29.06 -18.13
C VAL A 165 -29.96 28.97 -17.96
N GLU A 166 -30.44 28.17 -17.01
CA GLU A 166 -31.86 27.89 -16.80
C GLU A 166 -32.53 28.88 -15.84
N GLY A 167 -31.76 29.63 -15.04
CA GLY A 167 -32.26 30.47 -13.96
C GLY A 167 -32.32 29.73 -12.62
N THR A 168 -32.04 30.43 -11.53
CA THR A 168 -31.92 29.86 -10.17
C THR A 168 -33.16 29.09 -9.71
N ASP A 169 -34.35 29.55 -10.08
CA ASP A 169 -35.61 28.97 -9.64
C ASP A 169 -36.00 27.70 -10.43
N ARG A 170 -35.32 27.44 -11.55
CA ARG A 170 -35.59 26.30 -12.45
C ARG A 170 -34.46 25.27 -12.48
N ALA A 171 -33.32 25.59 -11.87
CA ALA A 171 -32.16 24.71 -11.86
C ALA A 171 -32.37 23.53 -10.90
N PRO A 172 -32.37 22.29 -11.40
CA PRO A 172 -32.48 21.11 -10.55
C PRO A 172 -31.22 20.91 -9.70
N ALA A 173 -31.42 20.48 -8.45
CA ALA A 173 -30.33 20.07 -7.54
C ALA A 173 -29.96 18.58 -7.69
N TYR A 174 -30.77 17.79 -8.40
CA TYR A 174 -30.61 16.34 -8.59
C TYR A 174 -30.26 15.57 -7.31
N ARG A 175 -30.85 15.94 -6.16
CA ARG A 175 -30.56 15.35 -4.84
C ARG A 175 -30.71 13.82 -4.87
N GLY A 176 -29.79 13.14 -4.19
CA GLY A 176 -29.75 11.68 -4.17
C GLY A 176 -29.17 11.04 -5.45
N ILE A 177 -28.71 11.83 -6.42
CA ILE A 177 -28.06 11.34 -7.65
C ILE A 177 -26.68 11.95 -7.75
N ALA A 178 -25.66 11.11 -7.84
CA ALA A 178 -24.30 11.55 -8.15
C ALA A 178 -24.22 11.88 -9.64
N TYR A 179 -23.75 13.08 -9.97
CA TYR A 179 -23.62 13.54 -11.36
C TYR A 179 -22.40 14.42 -11.52
N VAL A 180 -21.91 14.52 -12.76
CA VAL A 180 -20.83 15.46 -13.12
C VAL A 180 -21.36 16.51 -14.06
N VAL A 181 -20.89 17.74 -13.90
CA VAL A 181 -21.09 18.82 -14.88
C VAL A 181 -19.75 19.10 -15.54
N ILE A 182 -19.73 19.08 -16.87
CA ILE A 182 -18.60 19.53 -17.66
C ILE A 182 -19.02 20.83 -18.32
N GLU A 183 -18.34 21.92 -17.97
CA GLU A 183 -18.56 23.22 -18.58
C GLU A 183 -17.72 23.38 -19.84
N ASP A 184 -18.35 23.93 -20.88
CA ASP A 184 -17.71 24.41 -22.11
C ASP A 184 -16.71 23.39 -22.71
N LEU A 185 -17.12 22.11 -22.75
CA LEU A 185 -16.35 21.01 -23.35
C LEU A 185 -16.07 21.30 -24.82
N GLU A 186 -14.79 21.48 -25.14
CA GLU A 186 -14.32 21.65 -26.52
C GLU A 186 -14.51 20.35 -27.32
N LEU A 187 -15.22 20.44 -28.45
CA LEU A 187 -15.57 19.27 -29.26
C LEU A 187 -14.62 19.01 -30.42
N ALA A 188 -13.76 19.97 -30.74
CA ALA A 188 -12.80 19.83 -31.84
C ALA A 188 -11.91 18.58 -31.70
N PRO A 189 -11.37 18.22 -30.51
CA PRO A 189 -10.59 16.99 -30.33
C PRO A 189 -11.39 15.70 -30.61
N TYR A 190 -12.72 15.77 -30.48
CA TYR A 190 -13.63 14.63 -30.61
C TYR A 190 -14.37 14.61 -31.96
N GLY A 191 -13.87 15.35 -32.96
CA GLY A 191 -14.49 15.42 -34.29
C GLY A 191 -15.79 16.22 -34.33
N ASN A 192 -15.90 17.24 -33.46
CA ASN A 192 -17.08 18.11 -33.33
C ASN A 192 -18.39 17.38 -32.97
N ARG A 193 -18.27 16.27 -32.23
CA ARG A 193 -19.41 15.57 -31.61
C ARG A 193 -19.17 15.40 -30.11
N VAL A 194 -20.24 15.18 -29.37
CA VAL A 194 -20.14 14.79 -27.97
C VAL A 194 -19.45 13.41 -27.88
N PRO A 195 -18.33 13.29 -27.15
CA PRO A 195 -17.66 12.00 -26.95
C PRO A 195 -18.49 11.09 -26.03
N GLN A 196 -18.28 9.78 -26.16
CA GLN A 196 -18.83 8.80 -25.21
C GLN A 196 -18.02 8.86 -23.92
N LEU A 197 -18.60 9.44 -22.88
CA LEU A 197 -17.94 9.63 -21.59
C LEU A 197 -18.30 8.50 -20.61
N SER A 198 -17.29 8.00 -19.92
CA SER A 198 -17.44 7.03 -18.84
C SER A 198 -16.46 7.34 -17.71
N PHE A 199 -16.86 6.99 -16.49
CA PHE A 199 -16.21 7.43 -15.27
C PHE A 199 -16.01 6.25 -14.33
N GLU A 200 -14.85 6.17 -13.70
CA GLU A 200 -14.63 5.25 -12.58
C GLU A 200 -15.29 5.85 -11.34
N VAL A 201 -16.41 5.28 -10.90
CA VAL A 201 -17.15 5.75 -9.74
C VAL A 201 -16.73 4.95 -8.52
N ILE A 202 -16.40 5.64 -7.43
CA ILE A 202 -16.03 5.05 -6.15
C ILE A 202 -17.18 5.29 -5.19
N ARG A 203 -17.94 4.24 -4.87
CA ARG A 203 -19.11 4.31 -3.99
C ARG A 203 -19.01 3.29 -2.87
N LEU A 204 -18.89 3.79 -1.65
CA LEU A 204 -18.98 2.97 -0.44
C LEU A 204 -20.40 2.41 -0.28
N ALA A 205 -20.53 1.27 0.39
CA ALA A 205 -21.83 0.74 0.75
C ALA A 205 -22.54 1.69 1.73
N GLN A 206 -23.85 1.88 1.55
CA GLN A 206 -24.65 2.83 2.34
C GLN A 206 -25.80 2.12 3.06
N ARG A 207 -26.30 2.75 4.14
CA ARG A 207 -27.52 2.36 4.89
C ARG A 207 -27.40 1.04 5.68
N ASP A 208 -28.55 0.48 6.10
CA ASP A 208 -28.75 -0.69 6.97
C ASP A 208 -27.84 -1.90 6.66
N LEU A 209 -27.38 -2.04 5.41
CA LEU A 209 -26.40 -3.05 5.00
C LEU A 209 -25.02 -2.87 5.67
N ALA A 210 -24.56 -1.63 5.86
CA ALA A 210 -23.31 -1.28 6.53
C ALA A 210 -23.44 -1.21 8.06
N ALA A 211 -24.66 -1.11 8.59
CA ALA A 211 -24.89 -1.17 10.05
C ALA A 211 -24.71 -2.60 10.60
N ALA A 212 -24.86 -3.62 9.75
CA ALA A 212 -24.72 -5.03 10.13
C ALA A 212 -23.27 -5.53 10.15
N VAL A 213 -22.36 -4.90 9.40
CA VAL A 213 -20.94 -5.27 9.29
C VAL A 213 -20.11 -4.00 9.27
N GLY A 214 -19.21 -3.82 10.24
CA GLY A 214 -18.29 -2.69 10.23
C GLY A 214 -17.49 -2.66 8.92
N ASP A 215 -17.70 -1.63 8.11
CA ASP A 215 -17.01 -1.46 6.83
C ASP A 215 -15.50 -1.22 7.07
N LEU A 216 -14.65 -1.95 6.35
CA LEU A 216 -13.20 -1.79 6.39
C LEU A 216 -12.80 -0.34 6.06
N ALA A 217 -13.43 0.27 5.05
CA ALA A 217 -13.11 1.63 4.65
C ALA A 217 -13.36 2.66 5.76
N GLN A 218 -14.29 2.33 6.65
CA GLN A 218 -14.57 3.09 7.86
C GLN A 218 -13.61 2.65 8.99
N ALA A 219 -13.36 1.36 9.19
CA ALA A 219 -12.54 0.87 10.29
C ALA A 219 -11.07 1.35 10.23
N VAL A 220 -10.51 1.50 9.03
CA VAL A 220 -9.12 1.92 8.83
C VAL A 220 -8.93 3.40 9.18
N ARG A 221 -8.04 3.67 10.13
CA ARG A 221 -7.69 5.02 10.61
C ARG A 221 -6.24 5.42 10.33
N ALA A 222 -5.41 4.45 9.95
CA ALA A 222 -4.01 4.66 9.65
C ALA A 222 -3.54 3.69 8.58
N VAL A 223 -2.52 4.08 7.82
CA VAL A 223 -1.89 3.25 6.78
C VAL A 223 -0.37 3.35 6.86
N ALA A 224 0.33 2.31 6.38
CA ALA A 224 1.75 2.38 6.10
C ALA A 224 1.97 2.72 4.62
N LEU A 225 2.72 3.79 4.35
CA LEU A 225 3.08 4.21 3.00
C LEU A 225 4.33 3.45 2.55
N ILE A 226 4.11 2.38 1.79
CA ILE A 226 5.13 1.45 1.29
C ILE A 226 5.22 1.54 -0.26
N PRO A 227 6.34 1.16 -0.91
CA PRO A 227 7.46 0.32 -0.42
C PRO A 227 8.54 1.04 0.40
N GLY A 228 8.49 2.36 0.52
CA GLY A 228 9.55 3.15 1.17
C GLY A 228 10.85 3.25 0.38
N THR A 229 10.77 2.95 -0.93
CA THR A 229 11.82 3.08 -1.94
C THR A 229 11.27 3.75 -3.19
N GLY A 230 12.16 4.20 -4.07
CA GLY A 230 11.86 4.99 -5.25
C GLY A 230 12.39 6.39 -5.06
N GLU A 231 13.43 6.74 -5.81
CA GLU A 231 14.22 7.98 -5.61
C GLU A 231 13.38 9.26 -5.53
N TYR A 232 12.28 9.31 -6.30
CA TYR A 232 11.36 10.46 -6.36
C TYR A 232 9.90 10.08 -6.13
N ALA A 233 9.63 8.85 -5.68
CA ALA A 233 8.27 8.34 -5.49
C ALA A 233 7.47 9.12 -4.45
N LEU A 234 8.17 9.71 -3.47
CA LEU A 234 7.61 10.55 -2.42
C LEU A 234 7.52 12.05 -2.80
N ALA A 235 7.98 12.46 -3.98
CA ALA A 235 7.94 13.87 -4.37
C ALA A 235 6.54 14.28 -4.83
N THR A 236 6.11 15.47 -4.43
CA THR A 236 4.99 16.22 -5.03
C THR A 236 5.43 16.94 -6.30
N THR A 237 6.70 17.32 -6.38
CA THR A 237 7.34 17.84 -7.57
C THR A 237 7.40 16.75 -8.64
N LYS A 238 6.96 17.07 -9.85
CA LYS A 238 7.09 16.17 -11.01
C LYS A 238 8.54 16.13 -11.46
N VAL A 239 9.11 14.94 -11.44
CA VAL A 239 10.51 14.68 -11.81
C VAL A 239 10.56 13.90 -13.10
N HIS A 240 11.50 14.29 -13.96
CA HIS A 240 11.74 13.63 -15.23
C HIS A 240 13.23 13.47 -15.50
N TYR A 241 13.60 12.39 -16.18
CA TYR A 241 14.94 12.19 -16.70
C TYR A 241 15.01 12.72 -18.13
N ALA A 242 16.06 13.50 -18.43
CA ALA A 242 16.37 13.94 -19.78
C ALA A 242 17.23 12.87 -20.46
N ASP A 243 16.66 12.16 -21.45
CA ASP A 243 17.42 11.26 -22.32
C ASP A 243 17.81 12.01 -23.61
N GLY A 244 19.05 11.81 -24.05
CA GLY A 244 19.84 12.70 -24.92
C GLY A 244 19.28 13.04 -26.32
N ASP A 245 18.10 12.53 -26.68
CA ASP A 245 17.42 12.74 -27.97
C ASP A 245 16.03 13.39 -27.85
N ALA A 246 15.80 14.20 -26.81
CA ALA A 246 14.54 14.89 -26.49
C ALA A 246 13.41 14.00 -25.93
N ALA A 247 13.69 12.72 -25.63
CA ALA A 247 12.78 11.88 -24.88
C ALA A 247 12.87 12.22 -23.38
N THR A 248 11.75 12.63 -22.80
CA THR A 248 11.63 12.88 -21.37
C THR A 248 10.90 11.70 -20.74
N VAL A 249 11.59 10.94 -19.90
CA VAL A 249 10.98 9.82 -19.15
C VAL A 249 10.55 10.33 -17.79
N SER A 250 9.30 10.08 -17.38
CA SER A 250 8.88 10.48 -16.05
C SER A 250 9.45 9.54 -14.99
N ALA A 251 9.94 10.12 -13.89
CA ALA A 251 10.37 9.37 -12.73
C ALA A 251 9.20 9.05 -11.77
N ASN A 252 8.21 9.94 -11.67
CA ASN A 252 7.14 9.86 -10.67
C ASN A 252 5.76 10.35 -11.16
N VAL A 253 5.49 10.30 -12.47
CA VAL A 253 4.16 10.56 -13.07
C VAL A 253 3.80 9.35 -13.91
N ASN A 254 3.37 8.29 -13.23
CA ASN A 254 3.05 7.01 -13.85
C ASN A 254 1.54 6.81 -14.03
N SER A 255 0.71 7.69 -13.45
CA SER A 255 -0.74 7.65 -13.57
C SER A 255 -1.30 8.57 -14.66
N GLY A 256 -2.54 8.30 -15.07
CA GLY A 256 -3.30 9.14 -16.00
C GLY A 256 -3.75 10.50 -15.41
N SER A 257 -3.43 10.81 -14.14
CA SER A 257 -3.81 12.09 -13.51
C SER A 257 -2.99 13.29 -14.03
N GLY A 258 -1.75 13.03 -14.49
CA GLY A 258 -0.79 14.08 -14.86
C GLY A 258 -0.12 14.80 -13.68
N ARG A 259 -0.36 14.34 -12.44
CA ARG A 259 0.27 14.78 -11.18
C ARG A 259 1.31 13.77 -10.71
N SER A 260 2.08 14.11 -9.66
CA SER A 260 3.00 13.12 -9.11
C SER A 260 2.25 11.91 -8.54
N ASP A 261 2.94 10.78 -8.44
CA ASP A 261 2.38 9.53 -7.95
C ASP A 261 1.95 9.65 -6.47
N LEU A 262 2.71 10.38 -5.64
CA LEU A 262 2.32 10.64 -4.25
C LEU A 262 1.01 11.41 -4.18
N GLU A 263 0.90 12.55 -4.87
CA GLU A 263 -0.31 13.37 -4.86
C GLU A 263 -1.53 12.58 -5.32
N THR A 264 -1.37 11.81 -6.40
CA THR A 264 -2.44 10.97 -6.95
C THR A 264 -2.86 9.90 -5.95
N SER A 265 -1.90 9.28 -5.26
CA SER A 265 -2.17 8.21 -4.29
C SER A 265 -2.85 8.74 -3.02
N LEU A 266 -2.47 9.92 -2.54
CA LEU A 266 -3.09 10.55 -1.37
C LEU A 266 -4.52 11.01 -1.65
N ASP A 267 -4.81 11.53 -2.84
CA ASP A 267 -6.19 11.84 -3.24
C ASP A 267 -7.07 10.59 -3.29
N GLN A 268 -6.52 9.47 -3.79
CA GLN A 268 -7.22 8.18 -3.78
C GLN A 268 -7.44 7.68 -2.34
N LEU A 269 -6.44 7.82 -1.47
CA LEU A 269 -6.52 7.44 -0.06
C LEU A 269 -7.66 8.19 0.65
N GLU A 270 -7.75 9.51 0.51
CA GLU A 270 -8.82 10.32 1.11
C GLU A 270 -10.20 9.96 0.57
N THR A 271 -10.27 9.58 -0.72
CA THR A 271 -11.52 9.18 -1.36
C THR A 271 -12.01 7.81 -0.89
N GLU A 272 -11.10 6.85 -0.75
CA GLU A 272 -11.43 5.45 -0.43
C GLU A 272 -11.49 5.19 1.09
N LEU A 273 -10.61 5.82 1.86
CA LEU A 273 -10.41 5.63 3.30
C LEU A 273 -10.48 6.97 4.04
N PRO A 274 -11.65 7.64 4.04
CA PRO A 274 -11.79 9.02 4.53
C PRO A 274 -11.53 9.20 6.04
N ARG A 275 -11.37 8.11 6.79
CA ARG A 275 -11.05 8.14 8.23
C ARG A 275 -9.56 7.98 8.52
N VAL A 276 -8.72 7.87 7.49
CA VAL A 276 -7.26 7.80 7.65
C VAL A 276 -6.72 9.16 8.09
N GLY A 277 -6.38 9.24 9.37
CA GLY A 277 -5.81 10.42 10.01
C GLY A 277 -4.31 10.30 10.26
N SER A 278 -3.72 9.11 10.16
CA SER A 278 -2.29 8.91 10.44
C SER A 278 -1.61 8.07 9.35
N VAL A 279 -0.38 8.40 8.99
CA VAL A 279 0.41 7.71 7.97
C VAL A 279 1.79 7.35 8.53
N SER A 280 2.12 6.06 8.48
CA SER A 280 3.49 5.57 8.71
C SER A 280 4.29 5.75 7.43
N LEU A 281 5.14 6.79 7.38
CA LEU A 281 6.01 7.10 6.26
C LEU A 281 7.28 6.24 6.33
N VAL A 282 7.32 5.16 5.53
CA VAL A 282 8.45 4.24 5.47
C VAL A 282 9.51 4.80 4.53
N VAL A 283 10.78 4.86 4.95
CA VAL A 283 11.89 5.32 4.09
C VAL A 283 13.12 4.45 4.30
N SER A 284 13.65 3.87 3.21
CA SER A 284 14.60 2.76 3.28
C SER A 284 16.03 3.11 2.88
N TRP A 285 17.00 2.61 3.66
CA TRP A 285 18.41 2.41 3.27
C TRP A 285 18.71 0.92 3.12
N PHE A 286 19.91 0.59 2.61
CA PHE A 286 20.28 -0.77 2.25
C PHE A 286 21.37 -1.33 3.16
N GLY A 287 21.11 -2.53 3.69
CA GLY A 287 22.04 -3.34 4.48
C GLY A 287 22.70 -4.44 3.64
N ASP A 288 24.00 -4.66 3.80
CA ASP A 288 24.79 -5.56 2.94
C ASP A 288 25.41 -6.78 3.62
N ASP A 289 25.30 -6.93 4.95
CA ASP A 289 25.79 -8.11 5.69
C ASP A 289 24.88 -8.44 6.90
N LEU A 290 24.70 -9.73 7.23
CA LEU A 290 24.03 -10.15 8.48
C LEU A 290 24.92 -10.07 9.72
N ARG A 291 26.23 -9.87 9.58
CA ARG A 291 27.18 -9.72 10.70
C ARG A 291 27.26 -8.25 11.07
N CYS A 292 26.82 -7.89 12.27
CA CYS A 292 26.60 -6.50 12.68
C CYS A 292 27.87 -5.64 12.59
N GLY A 293 29.03 -6.17 13.00
CA GLY A 293 30.31 -5.44 12.87
C GLY A 293 30.76 -5.20 11.42
N GLN A 294 30.23 -5.96 10.45
CA GLN A 294 30.57 -5.82 9.03
C GLN A 294 29.49 -5.05 8.25
N CYS A 295 28.22 -5.18 8.64
CA CYS A 295 27.07 -4.61 7.95
C CYS A 295 27.17 -3.10 7.75
N GLN A 296 27.17 -2.66 6.50
CA GLN A 296 27.01 -1.26 6.15
C GLN A 296 25.54 -0.96 5.89
N ILE A 297 25.08 0.23 6.30
CA ILE A 297 23.74 0.75 6.02
C ILE A 297 23.90 2.05 5.27
N ARG A 298 23.54 2.07 3.99
CA ARG A 298 23.78 3.21 3.09
C ARG A 298 22.61 3.48 2.14
N PRO A 299 22.43 4.74 1.72
CA PRO A 299 21.50 5.06 0.65
C PRO A 299 22.06 4.57 -0.70
N LYS A 300 21.15 4.27 -1.62
CA LYS A 300 21.50 3.82 -2.98
C LYS A 300 20.61 4.43 -4.05
N VAL A 301 21.12 4.42 -5.28
CA VAL A 301 20.43 4.90 -6.48
C VAL A 301 20.03 3.75 -7.40
N GLU A 302 19.01 3.94 -8.22
CA GLU A 302 18.57 3.00 -9.26
C GLU A 302 19.50 3.03 -10.48
N GLN A 303 20.17 4.17 -10.68
CA GLN A 303 21.12 4.46 -11.75
C GLN A 303 21.96 5.72 -11.41
N ALA A 304 23.19 5.78 -11.89
CA ALA A 304 24.13 6.87 -11.56
C ALA A 304 24.29 7.95 -12.65
N GLN A 305 23.64 7.84 -13.81
CA GLN A 305 23.97 8.62 -15.01
C GLN A 305 23.05 9.84 -15.24
N LEU A 306 21.74 9.67 -15.05
CA LEU A 306 20.72 10.68 -15.37
C LEU A 306 20.25 11.38 -14.08
N GLU A 307 20.28 12.71 -14.07
CA GLU A 307 19.73 13.45 -12.94
C GLU A 307 18.25 13.78 -13.13
N GLY A 308 17.51 13.88 -12.01
CA GLY A 308 16.12 14.29 -12.00
C GLY A 308 15.95 15.78 -12.30
N ALA A 309 15.33 16.11 -13.43
CA ALA A 309 14.90 17.47 -13.70
C ALA A 309 13.76 17.86 -12.74
N GLY A 310 13.96 18.93 -11.96
CA GLY A 310 13.04 19.40 -10.93
C GLY A 310 13.52 19.11 -9.50
N MET A 311 14.26 18.02 -9.30
CA MET A 311 14.82 17.64 -8.00
C MET A 311 16.06 16.77 -8.21
N ALA A 312 17.23 17.27 -7.78
CA ALA A 312 18.46 16.48 -7.82
C ALA A 312 18.50 15.48 -6.66
N TRP A 313 18.94 14.26 -6.91
CA TRP A 313 19.02 13.24 -5.86
C TRP A 313 20.19 13.49 -4.91
N HIS A 314 19.87 13.63 -3.63
CA HIS A 314 20.84 13.71 -2.54
C HIS A 314 20.27 13.01 -1.31
N VAL A 315 21.12 12.30 -0.57
CA VAL A 315 20.78 11.69 0.71
C VAL A 315 21.99 11.74 1.65
N ALA A 316 21.82 12.32 2.84
CA ALA A 316 22.87 12.37 3.88
C ALA A 316 24.23 12.91 3.38
N GLY A 317 24.18 13.96 2.55
CA GLY A 317 25.34 14.58 1.91
C GLY A 317 25.90 13.83 0.69
N LEU A 318 25.39 12.64 0.37
CA LEU A 318 25.78 11.86 -0.81
C LEU A 318 25.07 12.37 -2.06
N LYS A 319 25.80 12.46 -3.17
CA LYS A 319 25.27 12.80 -4.49
C LYS A 319 25.05 11.54 -5.32
N ARG A 320 24.21 11.63 -6.36
CA ARG A 320 23.93 10.51 -7.28
C ARG A 320 25.19 9.87 -7.86
N GLU A 321 26.12 10.69 -8.36
CA GLU A 321 27.34 10.23 -9.03
C GLU A 321 28.31 9.47 -8.10
N ASP A 322 28.20 9.73 -6.79
CA ASP A 322 29.01 9.09 -5.75
C ASP A 322 28.28 7.89 -5.11
N ALA A 323 27.00 7.69 -5.42
CA ALA A 323 26.16 6.67 -4.81
C ALA A 323 26.32 5.31 -5.49
N VAL A 324 26.21 4.25 -4.68
CA VAL A 324 26.23 2.87 -5.18
C VAL A 324 24.85 2.54 -5.76
N GLU A 325 24.83 1.89 -6.91
CA GLU A 325 23.58 1.41 -7.51
C GLU A 325 22.99 0.23 -6.71
N VAL A 326 21.66 0.17 -6.67
CA VAL A 326 20.92 -0.99 -6.18
C VAL A 326 21.25 -2.21 -7.04
N ALA A 327 21.40 -3.37 -6.40
CA ALA A 327 21.66 -4.63 -7.08
C ALA A 327 20.64 -4.93 -8.20
N ARG A 328 21.09 -5.65 -9.24
CA ARG A 328 20.26 -6.03 -10.38
C ARG A 328 20.25 -7.54 -10.60
N VAL A 329 19.09 -8.06 -10.97
CA VAL A 329 18.89 -9.44 -11.43
C VAL A 329 18.18 -9.37 -12.78
N ASP A 330 18.71 -10.08 -13.78
CA ASP A 330 18.19 -10.09 -15.16
C ASP A 330 17.98 -8.68 -15.76
N GLY A 331 18.89 -7.75 -15.43
CA GLY A 331 18.87 -6.38 -15.92
C GLY A 331 17.86 -5.45 -15.23
N ARG A 332 17.12 -5.92 -14.23
CA ARG A 332 16.16 -5.13 -13.43
C ARG A 332 16.68 -4.91 -12.02
N GLN A 333 16.42 -3.73 -11.46
CA GLN A 333 16.70 -3.47 -10.04
C GLN A 333 15.83 -4.37 -9.16
N ILE A 334 16.40 -4.87 -8.06
CA ILE A 334 15.67 -5.69 -7.09
C ILE A 334 14.76 -4.86 -6.18
N TYR A 335 15.08 -3.57 -6.01
CA TYR A 335 14.33 -2.57 -5.24
C TYR A 335 14.37 -1.22 -5.98
N GLY A 336 13.49 -0.29 -5.59
CA GLY A 336 13.70 1.12 -5.91
C GLY A 336 14.88 1.69 -5.11
N GLY A 337 15.38 2.86 -5.50
CA GLY A 337 16.46 3.57 -4.79
C GLY A 337 15.97 4.17 -3.48
N THR A 338 16.90 4.69 -2.66
CA THR A 338 16.53 5.47 -1.48
C THR A 338 15.83 6.77 -1.93
N PRO A 339 14.67 7.13 -1.35
CA PRO A 339 14.02 8.40 -1.65
C PRO A 339 14.95 9.59 -1.36
N ALA A 340 15.02 10.56 -2.28
CA ALA A 340 15.81 11.77 -2.11
C ALA A 340 15.33 12.57 -0.89
N ASP A 341 16.25 13.26 -0.22
CA ASP A 341 15.93 14.08 0.95
C ASP A 341 14.81 15.09 0.66
N GLY A 342 14.84 15.72 -0.51
CA GLY A 342 13.79 16.66 -0.95
C GLY A 342 12.42 15.99 -1.12
N ALA A 343 12.36 14.76 -1.63
CA ALA A 343 11.12 14.01 -1.80
C ALA A 343 10.50 13.65 -0.45
N VAL A 344 11.33 13.28 0.53
CA VAL A 344 10.88 12.99 1.90
C VAL A 344 10.31 14.24 2.58
N ILE A 345 10.99 15.40 2.45
CA ILE A 345 10.50 16.67 2.98
C ILE A 345 9.15 17.05 2.37
N GLU A 346 9.01 16.93 1.04
CA GLU A 346 7.75 17.21 0.35
C GLU A 346 6.62 16.28 0.82
N ALA A 347 6.90 14.98 1.01
CA ALA A 347 5.90 14.05 1.52
C ALA A 347 5.41 14.40 2.92
N ILE A 348 6.32 14.71 3.85
CA ILE A 348 5.95 15.13 5.21
C ILE A 348 5.09 16.40 5.15
N ALA A 349 5.50 17.39 4.36
CA ALA A 349 4.77 18.63 4.21
C ALA A 349 3.35 18.41 3.63
N GLU A 350 3.23 17.54 2.62
CA GLU A 350 1.95 17.25 1.96
C GLU A 350 0.99 16.48 2.86
N LEU A 351 1.46 15.48 3.60
CA LEU A 351 0.67 14.75 4.60
C LEU A 351 0.13 15.71 5.67
N LYS A 352 0.99 16.58 6.20
CA LYS A 352 0.58 17.60 7.20
C LYS A 352 -0.39 18.62 6.61
N ARG A 353 -0.21 19.03 5.35
CA ARG A 353 -1.14 19.93 4.64
C ARG A 353 -2.55 19.33 4.52
N ARG A 354 -2.64 18.00 4.41
CA ARG A 354 -3.90 17.24 4.39
C ARG A 354 -4.48 16.98 5.79
N GLY A 355 -3.79 17.40 6.84
CA GLY A 355 -4.20 17.18 8.23
C GLY A 355 -3.96 15.76 8.72
N GLN A 356 -3.02 15.03 8.09
CA GLN A 356 -2.63 13.70 8.51
C GLN A 356 -1.41 13.74 9.43
N GLU A 357 -1.47 12.98 10.52
CA GLU A 357 -0.34 12.73 11.41
C GLU A 357 0.72 11.87 10.70
N VAL A 358 2.00 12.17 10.92
CA VAL A 358 3.11 11.46 10.30
C VAL A 358 3.90 10.69 11.35
N MET A 359 3.94 9.37 11.22
CA MET A 359 4.94 8.53 11.90
C MET A 359 6.08 8.26 10.94
N PHE A 360 7.27 8.80 11.20
CA PHE A 360 8.44 8.50 10.39
C PHE A 360 9.03 7.14 10.78
N TYR A 361 9.21 6.27 9.78
CA TYR A 361 9.62 4.89 9.99
C TYR A 361 10.84 4.55 9.12
N PRO A 362 12.07 4.75 9.63
CA PRO A 362 13.29 4.35 8.94
C PRO A 362 13.32 2.82 8.75
N PHE A 363 13.66 2.36 7.55
CA PHE A 363 13.68 0.95 7.20
C PHE A 363 15.02 0.48 6.61
N ILE A 364 15.36 -0.80 6.84
CA ILE A 364 16.56 -1.42 6.25
C ILE A 364 16.10 -2.55 5.32
N LEU A 365 16.45 -2.43 4.04
CA LEU A 365 16.32 -3.49 3.06
C LEU A 365 17.66 -4.20 2.89
N MET A 366 17.67 -5.52 3.01
CA MET A 366 18.88 -6.30 2.81
C MET A 366 19.03 -6.71 1.34
N GLU A 367 20.26 -6.69 0.82
CA GLU A 367 20.54 -6.82 -0.62
C GLU A 367 21.49 -7.96 -1.02
N GLN A 368 21.74 -8.93 -0.13
CA GLN A 368 22.54 -10.10 -0.47
C GLN A 368 21.86 -10.86 -1.61
N LEU A 369 22.60 -11.17 -2.67
CA LEU A 369 22.11 -11.94 -3.82
C LEU A 369 22.46 -13.43 -3.70
N PRO A 370 21.74 -14.31 -4.42
CA PRO A 370 22.10 -15.73 -4.50
C PRO A 370 23.57 -15.92 -4.93
N GLY A 371 24.30 -16.79 -4.22
CA GLY A 371 25.70 -17.11 -4.52
C GLY A 371 26.72 -16.07 -4.05
N ASN A 372 26.36 -15.18 -3.13
CA ASN A 372 27.34 -14.33 -2.44
C ASN A 372 28.32 -15.20 -1.61
N ALA A 373 29.51 -14.66 -1.33
CA ALA A 373 30.56 -15.35 -0.56
C ALA A 373 30.64 -14.89 0.90
N LEU A 374 29.60 -14.22 1.43
CA LEU A 374 29.61 -13.74 2.80
C LEU A 374 29.42 -14.92 3.77
N PRO A 375 30.22 -15.05 4.84
CA PRO A 375 29.97 -16.02 5.89
C PRO A 375 28.59 -15.81 6.51
N ASP A 376 27.78 -16.88 6.58
CA ASP A 376 26.46 -16.84 7.21
C ASP A 376 26.60 -17.02 8.74
N PRO A 377 26.27 -15.99 9.55
CA PRO A 377 26.43 -16.08 11.00
C PRO A 377 25.50 -17.12 11.65
N TRP A 378 24.44 -17.55 10.97
CA TRP A 378 23.45 -18.50 11.49
C TRP A 378 23.77 -19.96 11.16
N THR A 379 24.68 -20.22 10.22
CA THR A 379 25.03 -21.59 9.78
C THR A 379 26.53 -21.87 9.81
N GLY A 380 27.36 -20.82 9.80
CA GLY A 380 28.82 -20.92 9.66
C GLY A 380 29.28 -21.26 8.24
N ALA A 381 28.36 -21.43 7.29
CA ALA A 381 28.68 -21.74 5.90
C ALA A 381 29.01 -20.47 5.10
N GLU A 382 29.64 -20.65 3.93
CA GLU A 382 29.76 -19.59 2.94
C GLU A 382 28.41 -19.35 2.25
N GLY A 383 28.03 -18.08 2.12
CA GLY A 383 26.82 -17.63 1.44
C GLY A 383 25.68 -17.31 2.39
N GLN A 384 25.45 -16.02 2.62
CA GLN A 384 24.27 -15.55 3.34
C GLN A 384 23.01 -15.77 2.50
N PRO A 385 21.84 -16.00 3.13
CA PRO A 385 20.56 -16.13 2.43
C PRO A 385 20.28 -14.90 1.56
N PRO A 386 19.62 -15.05 0.39
CA PRO A 386 19.30 -13.92 -0.46
C PRO A 386 18.20 -13.04 0.16
N LEU A 387 18.36 -11.72 0.08
CA LEU A 387 17.41 -10.71 0.57
C LEU A 387 16.86 -11.03 1.98
N PRO A 388 17.73 -11.31 2.96
CA PRO A 388 17.30 -11.76 4.27
C PRO A 388 16.54 -10.64 5.00
N TRP A 389 15.69 -11.02 5.94
CA TRP A 389 15.07 -10.05 6.83
C TRP A 389 16.10 -9.40 7.76
N ARG A 390 16.00 -8.07 7.96
CA ARG A 390 16.94 -7.28 8.79
C ARG A 390 17.03 -7.75 10.24
N GLY A 391 15.96 -8.33 10.79
CA GLY A 391 15.97 -8.94 12.12
C GLY A 391 16.87 -10.15 12.28
N ARG A 392 17.55 -10.58 11.21
CA ARG A 392 18.62 -11.60 11.24
C ARG A 392 20.02 -11.01 11.39
N ILE A 393 20.19 -9.68 11.39
CA ILE A 393 21.48 -9.05 11.69
C ILE A 393 21.87 -9.43 13.12
N THR A 394 23.08 -9.97 13.32
CA THR A 394 23.57 -10.50 14.59
C THR A 394 25.10 -10.47 14.63
N LEU A 395 25.73 -11.07 15.64
CA LEU A 395 27.19 -11.19 15.75
C LEU A 395 27.83 -11.96 14.57
N ASN A 396 29.15 -11.90 14.45
CA ASN A 396 29.93 -12.67 13.46
C ASN A 396 29.59 -14.18 13.45
N ALA A 397 29.29 -14.74 14.61
CA ALA A 397 28.59 -16.00 14.78
C ALA A 397 27.42 -15.78 15.73
N ALA A 398 26.20 -16.09 15.28
CA ALA A 398 24.96 -15.81 16.01
C ALA A 398 24.95 -16.49 17.40
N PRO A 399 24.22 -15.95 18.39
CA PRO A 399 24.03 -16.61 19.68
C PRO A 399 23.63 -18.08 19.52
N GLY A 400 24.25 -18.97 20.28
CA GLY A 400 24.06 -20.43 20.19
C GLY A 400 24.89 -21.14 19.12
N MET A 401 25.58 -20.41 18.24
CA MET A 401 26.49 -20.99 17.25
C MET A 401 27.91 -21.20 17.81
N PRO A 402 28.66 -22.22 17.34
CA PRO A 402 30.05 -22.40 17.72
C PRO A 402 30.90 -21.16 17.44
N GLY A 403 31.65 -20.71 18.45
CA GLY A 403 32.51 -19.52 18.33
C GLY A 403 31.79 -18.18 18.46
N SER A 404 30.49 -18.18 18.82
CA SER A 404 29.77 -16.94 19.12
C SER A 404 30.43 -16.15 20.26
N ALA A 405 30.49 -14.82 20.10
CA ALA A 405 30.96 -13.90 21.13
C ALA A 405 29.86 -13.51 22.14
N ASP A 406 28.65 -14.06 22.00
CA ASP A 406 27.50 -13.76 22.86
C ASP A 406 27.85 -13.94 24.35
N GLY A 407 27.36 -13.03 25.20
CA GLY A 407 27.66 -12.98 26.63
C GLY A 407 29.05 -12.43 26.99
N THR A 408 29.80 -11.88 26.03
CA THR A 408 31.17 -11.36 26.26
C THR A 408 31.31 -9.86 25.95
N ALA A 409 32.47 -9.29 26.30
CA ALA A 409 32.80 -7.91 25.92
C ALA A 409 33.02 -7.75 24.41
N ALA A 410 33.39 -8.82 23.69
CA ALA A 410 33.56 -8.76 22.24
C ALA A 410 32.22 -8.58 21.51
N ALA A 411 31.13 -9.17 22.02
CA ALA A 411 29.78 -8.93 21.49
C ALA A 411 29.39 -7.44 21.58
N ALA A 412 29.70 -6.80 22.71
CA ALA A 412 29.44 -5.37 22.87
C ALA A 412 30.26 -4.50 21.89
N ALA A 413 31.49 -4.91 21.56
CA ALA A 413 32.31 -4.21 20.56
C ALA A 413 31.73 -4.37 19.14
N GLU A 414 31.31 -5.56 18.74
CA GLU A 414 30.67 -5.77 17.43
C GLU A 414 29.35 -4.99 17.27
N VAL A 415 28.59 -4.87 18.36
CA VAL A 415 27.39 -4.02 18.39
C VAL A 415 27.78 -2.54 18.28
N ALA A 416 28.78 -2.08 19.02
CA ALA A 416 29.26 -0.70 18.91
C ALA A 416 29.73 -0.34 17.48
N ASP A 417 30.42 -1.27 16.80
CA ASP A 417 30.83 -1.10 15.40
C ASP A 417 29.64 -0.97 14.44
N PHE A 418 28.56 -1.72 14.67
CA PHE A 418 27.31 -1.60 13.90
C PHE A 418 26.64 -0.24 14.07
N LEU A 419 26.60 0.26 15.33
CA LEU A 419 26.06 1.57 15.63
C LEU A 419 26.88 2.68 14.97
N GLY A 420 28.20 2.56 14.99
CA GLY A 420 29.12 3.58 14.53
C GLY A 420 29.28 4.73 15.51
N THR A 421 29.88 5.82 15.03
CA THR A 421 30.37 6.97 15.80
C THR A 421 29.83 8.31 15.29
N ALA A 422 28.91 8.31 14.32
CA ALA A 422 28.18 9.52 13.92
C ALA A 422 27.47 10.18 15.12
N MET A 423 27.48 11.52 15.18
CA MET A 423 26.90 12.33 16.24
C MET A 423 25.95 13.38 15.65
N PRO A 424 24.97 13.91 16.41
CA PRO A 424 24.03 14.91 15.92
C PRO A 424 24.70 16.14 15.28
N GLU A 425 25.79 16.62 15.85
CA GLU A 425 26.53 17.79 15.35
C GLU A 425 27.18 17.59 13.98
N HIS A 426 27.28 16.35 13.48
CA HIS A 426 27.80 16.07 12.13
C HIS A 426 26.80 16.40 11.01
N PHE A 427 25.55 16.73 11.36
CA PHE A 427 24.48 17.01 10.41
C PHE A 427 24.11 18.48 10.44
N GLU A 428 24.23 19.13 9.28
CA GLU A 428 23.91 20.55 9.13
C GLU A 428 23.00 20.75 7.91
N TRP A 429 21.85 21.41 8.12
CA TRP A 429 21.03 21.86 7.01
C TRP A 429 21.52 23.21 6.48
N ARG A 430 22.01 23.23 5.25
CA ARG A 430 22.59 24.44 4.65
C ARG A 430 22.29 24.52 3.16
N GLU A 431 21.92 25.70 2.66
CA GLU A 431 21.64 25.92 1.23
C GLU A 431 20.58 24.96 0.65
N GLY A 432 19.59 24.57 1.46
CA GLY A 432 18.49 23.70 1.02
C GLY A 432 18.86 22.22 0.88
N ARG A 433 19.94 21.77 1.55
CA ARG A 433 20.39 20.37 1.53
C ARG A 433 21.01 19.96 2.85
N MET A 434 20.99 18.65 3.11
CA MET A 434 21.68 18.05 4.24
C MET A 434 23.18 17.92 3.93
N ARG A 435 24.01 18.44 4.82
CA ARG A 435 25.46 18.22 4.82
C ARG A 435 25.81 17.26 5.96
N TYR A 436 26.75 16.36 5.68
CA TYR A 436 27.35 15.48 6.67
C TYR A 436 28.87 15.68 6.68
N ASP A 437 29.45 15.94 7.85
CA ASP A 437 30.91 16.11 8.03
C ASP A 437 31.51 15.22 9.13
N GLY A 438 30.76 14.18 9.52
CA GLY A 438 31.21 13.15 10.45
C GLY A 438 32.11 12.07 9.84
N PRO A 439 32.39 10.98 10.59
CA PRO A 439 33.17 9.84 10.13
C PRO A 439 32.65 9.25 8.81
N ASP A 440 33.57 8.89 7.91
CA ASP A 440 33.26 8.24 6.63
C ASP A 440 32.91 6.76 6.83
N GLU A 441 31.73 6.55 7.42
CA GLU A 441 31.18 5.24 7.72
C GLU A 441 29.69 5.22 7.37
N TRP A 442 29.20 4.03 7.03
CA TRP A 442 27.80 3.77 6.71
C TRP A 442 27.23 2.86 7.78
N ARG A 443 26.92 3.44 8.94
CA ARG A 443 26.50 2.75 10.17
C ARG A 443 25.15 3.25 10.66
N TYR A 444 24.57 2.53 11.62
CA TYR A 444 23.18 2.73 12.06
C TYR A 444 22.90 4.15 12.57
N ARG A 445 23.82 4.75 13.34
CA ARG A 445 23.65 6.11 13.87
C ARG A 445 23.59 7.14 12.75
N ARG A 446 24.41 7.00 11.70
CA ARG A 446 24.38 7.91 10.55
C ARG A 446 23.02 7.87 9.85
N PHE A 447 22.46 6.67 9.70
CA PHE A 447 21.14 6.46 9.12
C PHE A 447 20.02 7.13 9.94
N ILE A 448 19.94 6.83 11.24
CA ILE A 448 18.84 7.33 12.07
C ILE A 448 18.94 8.83 12.35
N LEU A 449 20.15 9.33 12.67
CA LEU A 449 20.35 10.76 12.94
C LEU A 449 20.11 11.62 11.70
N HIS A 450 20.50 11.14 10.50
CA HIS A 450 20.16 11.81 9.24
C HIS A 450 18.65 12.07 9.13
N TYR A 451 17.84 11.02 9.34
CA TYR A 451 16.39 11.15 9.23
C TYR A 451 15.76 11.97 10.35
N ALA A 452 16.31 11.94 11.57
CA ALA A 452 15.87 12.83 12.63
C ALA A 452 16.07 14.31 12.23
N HIS A 453 17.25 14.66 11.70
CA HIS A 453 17.49 16.02 11.20
C HIS A 453 16.60 16.37 10.00
N LEU A 454 16.38 15.42 9.08
CA LEU A 454 15.51 15.64 7.92
C LEU A 454 14.05 15.89 8.32
N CYS A 455 13.54 15.14 9.31
CA CYS A 455 12.20 15.35 9.87
C CYS A 455 12.10 16.71 10.56
N ALA A 456 13.12 17.14 11.32
CA ALA A 456 13.15 18.47 11.93
C ALA A 456 13.08 19.58 10.86
N VAL A 457 13.86 19.45 9.78
CA VAL A 457 13.85 20.39 8.65
C VAL A 457 12.48 20.44 7.95
N ALA A 458 11.79 19.31 7.84
CA ALA A 458 10.43 19.23 7.29
C ALA A 458 9.35 19.84 8.20
N GLY A 459 9.73 20.42 9.35
CA GLY A 459 8.83 21.03 10.32
C GLY A 459 8.32 20.07 11.39
N GLY A 460 9.01 18.95 11.61
CA GLY A 460 8.69 17.93 12.63
C GLY A 460 7.63 16.91 12.17
N VAL A 461 7.56 15.80 12.90
CA VAL A 461 6.63 14.67 12.69
C VAL A 461 5.94 14.32 14.01
N ASP A 462 4.79 13.64 13.96
CA ASP A 462 3.99 13.29 15.13
C ASP A 462 4.57 12.10 15.91
N ALA A 463 5.29 11.22 15.20
CA ALA A 463 6.06 10.14 15.79
C ALA A 463 7.30 9.79 14.95
N PHE A 464 8.34 9.24 15.58
CA PHE A 464 9.58 8.81 14.94
C PHE A 464 10.05 7.48 15.53
N CYS A 465 10.27 6.47 14.67
CA CYS A 465 10.86 5.21 15.09
C CYS A 465 12.40 5.28 15.03
N ILE A 466 13.09 4.99 16.13
CA ILE A 466 14.56 4.91 16.16
C ILE A 466 15.09 3.59 15.55
N GLY A 467 14.20 2.67 15.23
CA GLY A 467 14.51 1.37 14.67
C GLY A 467 13.28 0.49 14.59
N SER A 468 13.40 -0.61 13.86
CA SER A 468 12.34 -1.60 13.76
C SER A 468 12.86 -3.01 13.48
N GLU A 469 12.25 -4.00 14.12
CA GLU A 469 12.46 -5.44 13.92
C GLU A 469 13.95 -5.86 13.90
N MET A 470 14.78 -5.28 14.77
CA MET A 470 16.20 -5.59 14.89
C MET A 470 16.44 -6.78 15.84
N ARG A 471 15.55 -7.78 15.81
CA ARG A 471 15.47 -8.90 16.78
C ARG A 471 16.81 -9.56 17.08
N GLY A 472 17.55 -9.95 16.05
CA GLY A 472 18.86 -10.61 16.20
C GLY A 472 19.95 -9.72 16.80
N LEU A 473 19.78 -8.39 16.76
CA LEU A 473 20.70 -7.40 17.31
C LEU A 473 20.34 -7.08 18.77
N THR A 474 19.06 -6.84 19.07
CA THR A 474 18.55 -6.51 20.41
C THR A 474 18.72 -7.66 21.40
N GLN A 475 18.69 -8.91 20.91
CA GLN A 475 18.89 -10.11 21.73
C GLN A 475 20.36 -10.44 22.03
N ILE A 476 21.32 -9.72 21.47
CA ILE A 476 22.75 -9.95 21.74
C ILE A 476 23.04 -9.65 23.22
N ARG A 477 23.65 -10.61 23.91
CA ARG A 477 24.09 -10.47 25.30
C ARG A 477 25.55 -9.98 25.33
N GLY A 478 25.81 -9.00 26.18
CA GLY A 478 27.15 -8.60 26.60
C GLY A 478 27.58 -9.31 27.88
N ALA A 479 28.75 -8.93 28.41
CA ALA A 479 29.21 -9.44 29.70
C ALA A 479 28.19 -9.11 30.82
N GLY A 480 28.00 -10.05 31.75
CA GLY A 480 27.14 -9.86 32.92
C GLY A 480 25.65 -9.74 32.60
N HIS A 481 25.16 -10.44 31.57
CA HIS A 481 23.75 -10.43 31.15
C HIS A 481 23.23 -9.05 30.69
N SER A 482 24.13 -8.21 30.17
CA SER A 482 23.75 -6.90 29.59
C SER A 482 23.25 -7.04 28.15
N PHE A 483 22.50 -6.06 27.65
CA PHE A 483 22.01 -5.99 26.27
C PHE A 483 22.56 -4.73 25.56
N PRO A 484 23.77 -4.78 24.98
CA PRO A 484 24.47 -3.60 24.45
C PRO A 484 23.69 -2.85 23.37
N ALA A 485 22.93 -3.54 22.52
CA ALA A 485 22.13 -2.89 21.49
C ALA A 485 20.98 -2.07 22.08
N VAL A 486 20.35 -2.57 23.14
CA VAL A 486 19.28 -1.88 23.87
C VAL A 486 19.82 -0.60 24.52
N GLU A 487 20.98 -0.69 25.18
CA GLU A 487 21.64 0.49 25.76
C GLU A 487 22.01 1.54 24.71
N ALA A 488 22.47 1.10 23.53
CA ALA A 488 22.77 2.02 22.43
C ALA A 488 21.51 2.67 21.85
N LEU A 489 20.39 1.94 21.75
CA LEU A 489 19.10 2.50 21.31
C LEU A 489 18.58 3.55 22.30
N ARG A 490 18.77 3.36 23.61
CA ARG A 490 18.43 4.37 24.62
C ARG A 490 19.21 5.66 24.45
N GLN A 491 20.52 5.55 24.20
CA GLN A 491 21.37 6.71 23.89
C GLN A 491 20.90 7.42 22.61
N LEU A 492 20.62 6.65 21.56
CA LEU A 492 20.10 7.19 20.30
C LEU A 492 18.74 7.87 20.47
N ALA A 493 17.85 7.33 21.31
CA ALA A 493 16.57 7.94 21.63
C ALA A 493 16.73 9.33 22.27
N ALA A 494 17.69 9.49 23.19
CA ALA A 494 18.00 10.78 23.81
C ALA A 494 18.54 11.80 22.80
N GLU A 495 19.36 11.38 21.85
CA GLU A 495 19.88 12.24 20.79
C GLU A 495 18.80 12.64 19.79
N VAL A 496 17.96 11.68 19.37
CA VAL A 496 16.80 11.95 18.50
C VAL A 496 15.82 12.91 19.20
N ARG A 497 15.59 12.75 20.51
CA ARG A 497 14.80 13.69 21.32
C ARG A 497 15.38 15.09 21.29
N ALA A 498 16.69 15.24 21.39
CA ALA A 498 17.35 16.54 21.34
C ALA A 498 17.18 17.23 19.97
N ILE A 499 17.07 16.46 18.88
CA ILE A 499 16.87 16.97 17.52
C ILE A 499 15.39 17.32 17.26
N LEU A 500 14.47 16.41 17.58
CA LEU A 500 13.05 16.50 17.23
C LEU A 500 12.19 17.25 18.26
N GLY A 501 12.74 17.50 19.45
CA GLY A 501 12.06 18.19 20.54
C GLY A 501 11.04 17.31 21.29
N PRO A 502 10.35 17.89 22.28
CA PRO A 502 9.46 17.15 23.18
C PRO A 502 8.12 16.74 22.54
N GLU A 503 7.69 17.41 21.47
CA GLU A 503 6.37 17.17 20.86
C GLU A 503 6.34 15.92 19.97
N THR A 504 7.47 15.52 19.39
CA THR A 504 7.54 14.33 18.54
C THR A 504 7.57 13.07 19.39
N ARG A 505 6.63 12.14 19.22
CA ARG A 505 6.70 10.86 19.97
C ARG A 505 7.82 9.96 19.44
N ILE A 506 8.58 9.30 20.30
CA ILE A 506 9.71 8.44 19.92
C ILE A 506 9.45 7.02 20.41
N SER A 507 9.73 6.04 19.55
CA SER A 507 9.64 4.62 19.90
C SER A 507 10.64 3.78 19.11
N TYR A 508 10.79 2.52 19.49
CA TYR A 508 11.27 1.45 18.61
C TYR A 508 10.07 0.59 18.20
N ALA A 509 10.10 -0.07 17.03
CA ALA A 509 9.04 -0.97 16.60
C ALA A 509 9.55 -2.42 16.65
N ALA A 510 9.25 -3.13 17.74
CA ALA A 510 9.72 -4.49 17.93
C ALA A 510 8.97 -5.47 17.02
N ASP A 511 9.64 -6.52 16.58
CA ASP A 511 8.95 -7.65 15.95
C ASP A 511 8.00 -8.33 16.95
N TRP A 512 6.86 -8.85 16.48
CA TRP A 512 5.89 -9.57 17.32
C TRP A 512 6.49 -10.76 18.08
N SER A 513 7.60 -11.33 17.61
CA SER A 513 8.32 -12.43 18.29
C SER A 513 9.47 -11.97 19.18
N GLU A 514 9.62 -10.66 19.41
CA GLU A 514 10.70 -10.05 20.19
C GLU A 514 10.18 -9.30 21.43
N TYR A 515 9.07 -8.57 21.31
CA TYR A 515 8.64 -7.57 22.31
C TYR A 515 8.45 -8.14 23.74
N PHE A 516 8.00 -9.38 23.85
CA PHE A 516 7.53 -9.99 25.10
C PHE A 516 8.66 -10.55 25.97
N GLY A 517 9.86 -10.68 25.42
CA GLY A 517 11.01 -11.23 26.12
C GLY A 517 11.90 -12.08 25.23
N TYR A 518 13.10 -12.36 25.72
CA TYR A 518 14.09 -13.23 25.11
C TYR A 518 14.28 -14.48 25.97
N HIS A 519 14.05 -15.65 25.35
CA HIS A 519 14.13 -16.95 26.01
C HIS A 519 15.31 -17.74 25.44
N VAL A 520 16.33 -17.99 26.26
CA VAL A 520 17.56 -18.66 25.82
C VAL A 520 18.14 -19.48 26.96
N GLU A 521 18.59 -20.71 26.68
CA GLU A 521 19.31 -21.56 27.66
C GLU A 521 18.57 -21.79 29.01
N GLY A 522 17.24 -21.64 29.02
CA GLY A 522 16.42 -21.74 30.23
C GLY A 522 16.24 -20.41 30.99
N ASP A 523 16.91 -19.36 30.54
CA ASP A 523 16.73 -18.00 31.04
C ASP A 523 15.56 -17.29 30.35
N VAL A 524 14.98 -16.34 31.07
CA VAL A 524 13.95 -15.41 30.58
C VAL A 524 14.45 -13.99 30.81
N TYR A 525 14.56 -13.20 29.76
CA TYR A 525 14.97 -11.80 29.82
C TYR A 525 13.90 -10.88 29.26
N PHE A 526 13.52 -9.85 30.01
CA PHE A 526 12.74 -8.73 29.50
C PHE A 526 13.66 -7.65 28.92
N HIS A 527 14.51 -8.08 27.97
CA HIS A 527 15.64 -7.31 27.44
C HIS A 527 15.29 -5.92 26.91
N LEU A 528 14.07 -5.70 26.40
CA LEU A 528 13.62 -4.40 25.88
C LEU A 528 13.04 -3.47 26.95
N ASP A 529 12.79 -3.94 28.17
CA ASP A 529 12.16 -3.13 29.22
C ASP A 529 12.97 -1.88 29.55
N ALA A 530 14.30 -1.99 29.55
CA ALA A 530 15.18 -0.85 29.79
C ALA A 530 14.99 0.26 28.74
N LEU A 531 14.68 -0.11 27.48
CA LEU A 531 14.35 0.84 26.43
C LEU A 531 12.93 1.38 26.60
N TRP A 532 11.95 0.52 26.88
CA TRP A 532 10.55 0.92 27.07
C TRP A 532 10.30 1.78 28.30
N ALA A 533 11.11 1.60 29.34
CA ALA A 533 11.09 2.43 30.53
C ALA A 533 11.95 3.70 30.41
N ASP A 534 12.71 3.87 29.32
CA ASP A 534 13.53 5.05 29.12
C ASP A 534 12.63 6.29 28.95
N PRO A 535 12.90 7.42 29.65
CA PRO A 535 12.06 8.60 29.60
C PRO A 535 11.98 9.27 28.22
N ASN A 536 12.82 8.88 27.27
CA ASN A 536 12.76 9.38 25.89
C ASN A 536 11.83 8.57 24.99
N ILE A 537 11.37 7.39 25.41
CA ILE A 537 10.43 6.54 24.68
C ILE A 537 9.01 6.81 25.16
N ASP A 538 8.10 7.12 24.23
CA ASP A 538 6.74 7.56 24.56
C ASP A 538 5.70 6.44 24.47
N PHE A 539 6.00 5.37 23.73
CA PHE A 539 5.09 4.24 23.54
C PHE A 539 5.84 2.96 23.21
N VAL A 540 5.15 1.82 23.34
CA VAL A 540 5.64 0.51 22.89
C VAL A 540 5.15 0.27 21.46
N GLY A 541 6.08 0.17 20.51
CA GLY A 541 5.79 -0.18 19.12
C GLY A 541 5.96 -1.68 18.87
N ILE A 542 5.00 -2.31 18.20
CA ILE A 542 5.05 -3.73 17.82
C ILE A 542 4.55 -3.89 16.39
N ASP A 543 5.37 -4.50 15.53
CA ASP A 543 4.97 -4.96 14.20
C ASP A 543 4.24 -6.31 14.33
N ASN A 544 2.92 -6.23 14.44
CA ASN A 544 2.07 -7.34 14.86
C ASN A 544 1.65 -8.27 13.71
N TYR A 545 2.38 -9.37 13.52
CA TYR A 545 2.09 -10.42 12.54
C TYR A 545 1.71 -11.77 13.18
N MET A 546 1.09 -11.73 14.37
CA MET A 546 0.71 -12.95 15.09
C MET A 546 -0.35 -13.78 14.34
N PRO A 547 -0.25 -15.12 14.34
CA PRO A 547 -1.19 -15.98 13.63
C PRO A 547 -2.59 -15.94 14.27
N LEU A 548 -3.62 -15.76 13.44
CA LEU A 548 -5.04 -15.79 13.85
C LEU A 548 -5.73 -17.13 13.55
N SER A 549 -5.01 -18.11 13.00
CA SER A 549 -5.61 -19.37 12.55
C SER A 549 -4.55 -20.45 12.37
N ASP A 550 -4.89 -21.68 12.74
CA ASP A 550 -4.16 -22.90 12.41
C ASP A 550 -4.96 -23.80 11.43
N TRP A 551 -5.90 -23.19 10.70
CA TRP A 551 -6.78 -23.85 9.75
C TRP A 551 -5.99 -24.55 8.63
N ARG A 552 -6.46 -25.73 8.21
CA ARG A 552 -5.87 -26.51 7.10
C ARG A 552 -6.93 -26.79 6.04
N GLU A 553 -6.51 -27.07 4.82
CA GLU A 553 -7.44 -27.51 3.79
C GLU A 553 -8.02 -28.90 4.13
N GLY A 554 -9.29 -29.14 3.74
CA GLY A 554 -9.99 -30.41 3.94
C GLY A 554 -10.78 -30.46 5.25
N GLU A 555 -11.14 -31.69 5.67
CA GLU A 555 -12.01 -31.94 6.84
C GLU A 555 -11.31 -32.71 7.97
N SER A 556 -10.01 -33.01 7.83
CA SER A 556 -9.26 -33.87 8.76
C SER A 556 -8.31 -33.11 9.69
N HIS A 557 -8.62 -31.84 10.00
CA HIS A 557 -7.77 -30.95 10.78
C HIS A 557 -8.39 -30.57 12.13
N ALA A 558 -7.56 -30.16 13.08
CA ALA A 558 -7.95 -29.93 14.48
C ALA A 558 -9.00 -28.81 14.65
N ASP A 559 -9.10 -27.88 13.70
CA ASP A 559 -10.03 -26.74 13.75
C ASP A 559 -11.31 -26.95 12.91
N VAL A 560 -11.56 -28.14 12.37
CA VAL A 560 -12.66 -28.39 11.42
C VAL A 560 -14.04 -28.05 11.99
N ASP A 561 -14.22 -28.20 13.30
CA ASP A 561 -15.49 -27.93 13.99
C ASP A 561 -15.93 -26.47 13.93
N TRP A 562 -15.01 -25.54 13.63
CA TRP A 562 -15.36 -24.15 13.35
C TRP A 562 -16.12 -24.01 12.02
N GLY A 563 -16.01 -24.97 11.10
CA GLY A 563 -16.76 -25.06 9.84
C GLY A 563 -16.29 -24.12 8.72
N SER A 564 -15.58 -23.03 9.04
CA SER A 564 -14.95 -22.16 8.04
C SER A 564 -13.82 -21.33 8.66
N LEU A 565 -12.73 -21.16 7.91
CA LEU A 565 -11.64 -20.23 8.26
C LEU A 565 -12.12 -18.77 8.34
N TYR A 566 -13.22 -18.44 7.68
CA TYR A 566 -13.81 -17.10 7.67
C TYR A 566 -14.78 -16.85 8.82
N ARG A 567 -14.97 -17.82 9.73
CA ARG A 567 -15.87 -17.63 10.86
C ARG A 567 -15.30 -16.57 11.80
N LEU A 568 -16.05 -15.49 12.03
CA LEU A 568 -15.59 -14.38 12.85
C LEU A 568 -15.24 -14.81 14.28
N ASP A 569 -16.09 -15.62 14.91
CA ASP A 569 -15.84 -16.13 16.27
C ASP A 569 -14.54 -16.93 16.38
N TYR A 570 -14.17 -17.68 15.33
CA TYR A 570 -12.90 -18.43 15.27
C TYR A 570 -11.71 -17.48 15.24
N LEU A 571 -11.73 -16.50 14.34
CA LEU A 571 -10.65 -15.52 14.21
C LEU A 571 -10.52 -14.67 15.48
N MET A 572 -11.64 -14.25 16.08
CA MET A 572 -11.66 -13.48 17.33
C MET A 572 -11.13 -14.30 18.52
N ALA A 573 -11.51 -15.57 18.64
CA ALA A 573 -11.01 -16.46 19.69
C ALA A 573 -9.48 -16.68 19.59
N ASN A 574 -8.90 -16.49 18.41
CA ASN A 574 -7.46 -16.60 18.18
C ASN A 574 -6.73 -15.25 18.31
N VAL A 575 -7.31 -14.17 18.85
CA VAL A 575 -6.54 -12.94 19.13
C VAL A 575 -5.68 -13.12 20.39
N GLU A 576 -6.31 -13.48 21.51
CA GLU A 576 -5.65 -13.89 22.77
C GLU A 576 -5.91 -15.39 23.03
N GLY A 577 -5.61 -16.22 22.03
CA GLY A 577 -5.85 -17.67 22.05
C GLY A 577 -5.11 -18.39 20.92
N GLY A 578 -5.13 -19.72 20.93
CA GLY A 578 -4.50 -20.55 19.89
C GLY A 578 -2.98 -20.64 20.00
N GLU A 579 -2.29 -20.74 18.85
CA GLU A 579 -0.82 -20.79 18.78
C GLU A 579 -0.21 -19.53 19.40
N GLY A 580 0.76 -19.66 20.29
CA GLY A 580 1.41 -18.52 20.95
C GLY A 580 0.68 -17.97 22.17
N TYR A 581 -0.48 -18.52 22.51
CA TYR A 581 -1.21 -18.20 23.74
C TYR A 581 -1.53 -19.49 24.52
N ASP A 582 -2.34 -20.36 23.93
CA ASP A 582 -2.75 -21.62 24.56
C ASP A 582 -1.70 -22.71 24.36
N TRP A 583 -1.11 -22.75 23.16
CA TRP A 583 -0.24 -23.85 22.75
C TRP A 583 0.85 -23.43 21.75
N TYR A 584 1.82 -24.30 21.52
CA TYR A 584 2.87 -24.15 20.50
C TYR A 584 3.20 -25.50 19.85
N TYR A 585 3.95 -25.47 18.74
CA TYR A 585 4.52 -26.66 18.11
C TYR A 585 5.99 -26.84 18.51
N ASP A 586 6.35 -28.04 18.95
CA ASP A 586 7.73 -28.39 19.35
C ASP A 586 8.61 -28.84 18.18
N SER A 587 8.01 -29.04 17.00
CA SER A 587 8.66 -29.60 15.82
C SER A 587 7.83 -29.37 14.56
N ALA A 588 8.49 -29.42 13.39
CA ALA A 588 7.80 -29.38 12.10
C ALA A 588 6.84 -30.58 11.90
N GLU A 589 7.18 -31.74 12.47
CA GLU A 589 6.29 -32.90 12.45
C GLU A 589 5.03 -32.65 13.27
N ALA A 590 5.16 -32.07 14.48
CA ALA A 590 4.03 -31.70 15.31
C ALA A 590 3.15 -30.64 14.62
N ALA A 591 3.74 -29.64 13.98
CA ALA A 591 3.01 -28.65 13.19
C ALA A 591 2.19 -29.30 12.06
N ARG A 592 2.81 -30.21 11.28
CA ARG A 592 2.12 -30.94 10.20
C ARG A 592 0.96 -31.81 10.71
N LEU A 593 1.10 -32.38 11.90
CA LEU A 593 0.10 -33.26 12.51
C LEU A 593 -0.85 -32.55 13.47
N GLN A 594 -0.73 -31.21 13.60
CA GLN A 594 -1.42 -30.39 14.61
C GLN A 594 -1.33 -30.95 16.04
N ARG A 595 -0.16 -31.48 16.39
CA ARG A 595 0.14 -31.97 17.75
C ARG A 595 0.54 -30.80 18.64
N ARG A 596 -0.47 -30.11 19.16
CA ARG A 596 -0.36 -28.90 19.99
C ARG A 596 0.14 -29.23 21.39
N ARG A 597 1.13 -28.49 21.90
CA ARG A 597 1.57 -28.56 23.31
C ARG A 597 1.15 -27.31 24.06
N ALA A 598 0.58 -27.48 25.25
CA ALA A 598 0.17 -26.35 26.08
C ALA A 598 1.36 -25.46 26.49
N ILE A 599 1.17 -24.14 26.49
CA ILE A 599 2.14 -23.20 27.05
C ILE A 599 1.89 -23.08 28.55
N THR A 600 2.87 -23.51 29.35
CA THR A 600 2.81 -23.47 30.82
C THR A 600 4.16 -23.04 31.39
N ASP A 601 4.14 -22.29 32.49
CA ASP A 601 5.36 -21.92 33.21
C ASP A 601 5.74 -22.96 34.29
N GLY A 602 4.74 -23.58 34.93
CA GLY A 602 4.97 -24.55 36.00
C GLY A 602 5.47 -23.90 37.29
N ALA A 603 6.73 -23.46 37.32
CA ALA A 603 7.45 -23.03 38.51
C ALA A 603 6.84 -21.78 39.18
N HIS A 604 6.45 -20.77 38.41
CA HIS A 604 5.89 -19.52 38.95
C HIS A 604 4.43 -19.28 38.58
N GLN A 605 3.81 -20.18 37.80
CA GLN A 605 2.43 -20.04 37.32
C GLN A 605 2.17 -18.75 36.52
N GLU A 606 3.19 -18.25 35.83
CA GLU A 606 3.13 -17.05 34.99
C GLU A 606 3.31 -17.45 33.52
N PRO A 607 2.36 -18.19 32.90
CA PRO A 607 2.51 -18.65 31.52
C PRO A 607 2.60 -17.51 30.51
N TRP A 608 2.12 -16.30 30.87
CA TRP A 608 2.18 -15.10 30.04
C TRP A 608 3.60 -14.73 29.62
N VAL A 609 4.63 -15.06 30.41
CA VAL A 609 6.03 -14.78 30.03
C VAL A 609 6.45 -15.54 28.75
N PHE A 610 5.80 -16.66 28.46
CA PHE A 610 6.09 -17.51 27.29
C PHE A 610 5.07 -17.34 26.15
N ARG A 611 4.10 -16.43 26.29
CA ARG A 611 3.01 -16.24 25.33
C ARG A 611 3.20 -14.94 24.55
N TYR A 612 3.74 -15.05 23.34
CA TYR A 612 3.93 -13.88 22.47
C TYR A 612 2.61 -13.22 22.03
N LYS A 613 1.44 -13.81 22.30
CA LYS A 613 0.12 -13.18 22.04
C LYS A 613 -0.51 -12.57 23.28
N ASP A 614 0.06 -12.82 24.46
CA ASP A 614 -0.52 -12.38 25.73
C ASP A 614 -0.08 -10.94 26.03
N LEU A 615 -0.44 -10.01 25.15
CA LEU A 615 -0.17 -8.58 25.29
C LEU A 615 -0.72 -8.04 26.60
N ARG A 616 -1.92 -8.49 27.00
CA ARG A 616 -2.54 -8.11 28.27
C ARG A 616 -1.76 -8.65 29.45
N GLY A 617 -1.38 -9.93 29.42
CA GLY A 617 -0.56 -10.55 30.47
C GLY A 617 0.76 -9.82 30.64
N TRP A 618 1.49 -9.61 29.55
CA TRP A 618 2.72 -8.83 29.51
C TRP A 618 2.51 -7.42 30.10
N TRP A 619 1.56 -6.65 29.56
CA TRP A 619 1.33 -5.27 30.00
C TRP A 619 0.90 -5.12 31.47
N SER A 620 0.18 -6.08 32.03
CA SER A 620 -0.47 -5.95 33.35
C SER A 620 0.34 -6.51 34.52
N HIS A 621 1.48 -7.17 34.26
CA HIS A 621 2.29 -7.79 35.30
C HIS A 621 3.66 -7.12 35.44
N GLN A 622 4.29 -7.34 36.60
CA GLN A 622 5.68 -6.94 36.78
C GLN A 622 6.59 -7.93 36.05
N HIS A 623 7.52 -7.39 35.29
CA HIS A 623 8.54 -8.15 34.59
C HIS A 623 9.70 -8.45 35.53
N HIS A 624 10.11 -9.71 35.54
CA HIS A 624 11.26 -10.17 36.30
C HIS A 624 12.06 -11.15 35.45
N ASP A 625 13.30 -10.79 35.18
CA ASP A 625 14.23 -11.71 34.56
C ASP A 625 14.34 -13.00 35.40
N ARG A 626 14.58 -14.11 34.72
CA ARG A 626 14.77 -15.41 35.34
C ARG A 626 16.08 -15.95 34.84
N ILE A 627 17.12 -15.86 35.67
CA ILE A 627 18.47 -16.30 35.34
C ILE A 627 18.73 -17.61 36.09
N GLY A 628 19.08 -18.67 35.37
CA GLY A 628 19.19 -20.03 35.92
C GLY A 628 17.90 -20.52 36.58
N GLY A 629 16.73 -20.05 36.09
CA GLY A 629 15.42 -20.35 36.66
C GLY A 629 15.09 -19.59 37.96
N VAL A 630 15.91 -18.63 38.37
CA VAL A 630 15.66 -17.81 39.57
C VAL A 630 15.15 -16.43 39.17
N ARG A 631 13.92 -16.10 39.62
CA ARG A 631 13.30 -14.78 39.49
C ARG A 631 14.16 -13.70 40.19
N GLN A 632 14.56 -12.67 39.46
CA GLN A 632 15.38 -11.56 39.95
C GLN A 632 14.55 -10.45 40.63
#